data_AF-A0A2E4ICR8-F1
#
_entry.id   AF-A0A2E4ICR8-F1
#
_cell.length_a   1.000
_cell.length_b   1.000
_cell.length_c   1.000
_cell.angle_alpha   90.00
_cell.angle_beta   90.00
_cell.angle_gamma   90.00
#
_symmetry.space_group_name_H-M   'P 1'
#
loop_
_entity.id
_entity.type
_entity.pdbx_description
1 polymer ?
#
loop_
_entity_poly.entity_id
_entity_poly.type
_entity_poly.pdbx_seq_one_letter_code
_entity_poly.pdbx_strand_id
1 'polypeptide(L)'
;MWEMIEQMASNRLWIYTALAGSVFGAGFLFWFKDTRMATWAVQKFDATLEYLAIRWGWTWLQNDPNAWRVKYPKITSKIDELEERLNKLEGKKNAKKKT
;
A
#
# COMPACT_ATOMS: atom_id res chain seq x y z
N MET A 1 33.11 -20.95 24.74
CA MET A 1 32.49 -20.57 23.44
C MET A 1 32.15 -21.80 22.60
N TRP A 2 33.09 -22.73 22.41
CA TRP A 2 32.83 -23.98 21.66
C TRP A 2 31.74 -24.86 22.31
N GLU A 3 31.81 -25.03 23.63
CA GLU A 3 30.78 -25.78 24.39
C GLU A 3 29.39 -25.15 24.36
N MET A 4 29.29 -23.81 24.25
CA MET A 4 28.01 -23.11 24.17
C MET A 4 27.34 -23.34 22.81
N ILE A 5 28.14 -23.37 21.72
CA ILE A 5 27.66 -23.68 20.38
C ILE A 5 27.25 -25.16 20.29
N GLU A 6 28.00 -26.06 20.92
CA GLU A 6 27.70 -27.50 20.97
C GLU A 6 26.42 -27.81 21.74
N GLN A 7 26.18 -27.14 22.88
CA GLN A 7 24.91 -27.23 23.60
C GLN A 7 23.74 -26.65 22.80
N MET A 8 23.94 -25.55 22.07
CA MET A 8 22.91 -24.96 21.22
C MET A 8 22.57 -25.85 20.01
N ALA A 9 23.55 -26.58 19.48
CA ALA A 9 23.38 -27.52 18.37
C ALA A 9 22.80 -28.88 18.83
N SER A 10 23.18 -29.37 20.02
CA SER A 10 22.62 -30.60 20.60
C SER A 10 21.17 -30.41 21.07
N ASN A 11 20.82 -29.24 21.60
CA ASN A 11 19.46 -28.92 22.02
C ASN A 11 18.56 -28.57 20.83
N ARG A 12 17.97 -29.61 20.23
CA ARG A 12 16.98 -29.51 19.13
C ARG A 12 15.74 -28.68 19.49
N LEU A 13 15.51 -28.39 20.77
CA LEU A 13 14.40 -27.57 21.24
C LEU A 13 14.38 -26.19 20.55
N TRP A 14 15.55 -25.55 20.40
CA TRP A 14 15.66 -24.26 19.71
C TRP A 14 15.20 -24.35 18.26
N ILE A 15 15.57 -25.42 17.55
CA ILE A 15 15.19 -25.64 16.15
C ILE A 15 13.68 -25.82 16.03
N TYR A 16 13.05 -26.59 16.92
CA TYR A 16 11.60 -26.76 16.91
C TYR A 16 10.87 -25.47 17.29
N THR A 17 11.34 -24.71 18.28
CA THR A 17 10.74 -23.41 18.63
C THR A 17 10.95 -22.37 17.54
N ALA A 18 12.09 -22.39 16.84
CA ALA A 18 12.36 -21.50 15.72
C ALA A 18 11.49 -21.85 14.50
N LEU A 19 11.32 -23.15 14.20
CA LEU A 19 10.46 -23.60 13.11
C LEU A 19 8.98 -23.30 13.41
N ALA A 20 8.51 -23.62 14.62
CA ALA A 20 7.16 -23.32 15.07
C ALA A 20 6.92 -21.80 15.11
N GLY A 21 7.89 -21.02 15.61
CA GLY A 21 7.84 -19.56 15.64
C GLY A 21 7.82 -18.95 14.24
N SER A 22 8.57 -19.49 13.28
CA SER A 22 8.57 -19.04 11.89
C SER A 22 7.24 -19.33 11.20
N VAL A 23 6.69 -20.53 11.38
CA VAL A 23 5.40 -20.90 10.79
C VAL A 23 4.26 -20.11 11.42
N PHE A 24 4.28 -19.96 12.75
CA PHE A 24 3.30 -19.16 13.47
C PHE A 24 3.39 -17.68 13.10
N GLY A 25 4.60 -17.12 13.01
CA GLY A 25 4.82 -15.74 12.58
C GLY A 25 4.35 -15.50 11.15
N ALA A 26 4.63 -16.41 10.22
CA ALA A 26 4.14 -16.33 8.83
C ALA A 26 2.60 -16.40 8.76
N GLY A 27 1.98 -17.33 9.49
CA GLY A 27 0.52 -17.43 9.57
C GLY A 27 -0.10 -16.20 10.23
N PHE A 28 0.52 -15.68 11.28
CA PHE A 28 0.10 -14.47 11.96
C PHE A 28 0.18 -13.25 11.04
N LEU A 29 1.27 -13.06 10.28
CA LEU A 29 1.38 -11.98 9.31
C LEU A 29 0.30 -12.07 8.22
N PHE A 30 0.03 -13.27 7.72
CA PHE A 30 -1.00 -13.48 6.70
C PHE A 30 -2.41 -13.17 7.24
N TRP A 31 -2.70 -13.53 8.49
CA TRP A 31 -3.99 -13.21 9.14
C TRP A 31 -4.08 -11.73 9.55
N PHE A 32 -2.99 -11.17 10.08
CA PHE A 32 -2.94 -9.81 10.59
C PHE A 32 -3.09 -8.78 9.47
N LYS A 33 -2.50 -9.00 8.29
CA LYS A 33 -2.61 -8.07 7.14
C LYS A 33 -4.07 -7.79 6.74
N ASP A 34 -4.96 -8.77 6.89
CA ASP A 34 -6.37 -8.68 6.49
C ASP A 34 -7.25 -8.09 7.61
N THR A 35 -6.68 -7.81 8.78
CA THR A 35 -7.40 -7.27 9.93
C THR A 35 -7.54 -5.75 9.80
N ARG A 36 -8.70 -5.20 10.17
CA ARG A 36 -8.97 -3.74 10.19
C ARG A 36 -7.92 -2.94 10.98
N MET A 37 -7.32 -3.56 11.99
CA MET A 37 -6.26 -2.98 12.80
C MET A 37 -4.95 -2.76 12.00
N ALA A 38 -4.58 -3.70 11.12
CA ALA A 38 -3.40 -3.53 10.28
C ALA A 38 -3.58 -2.39 9.29
N THR A 39 -4.75 -2.29 8.64
CA THR A 39 -5.06 -1.16 7.75
C THR A 39 -5.04 0.16 8.50
N TRP A 40 -5.62 0.23 9.70
CA TRP A 40 -5.58 1.43 10.54
C TRP A 40 -4.16 1.82 10.95
N ALA A 41 -3.33 0.83 11.34
CA ALA A 41 -1.94 1.06 11.72
C ALA A 41 -1.09 1.57 10.55
N VAL A 42 -1.26 0.98 9.36
CA VAL A 42 -0.59 1.43 8.12
C VAL A 42 -1.02 2.85 7.77
N GLN A 43 -2.33 3.15 7.79
CA GLN A 43 -2.81 4.52 7.55
C GLN A 43 -2.25 5.53 8.54
N LYS A 44 -2.19 5.17 9.82
CA LYS A 44 -1.63 6.05 10.85
C LYS A 44 -0.13 6.25 10.66
N PHE A 45 0.59 5.20 10.29
CA PHE A 45 2.02 5.24 9.99
C PHE A 45 2.31 6.12 8.78
N ASP A 46 1.57 5.96 7.68
CA ASP A 46 1.68 6.82 6.49
C ASP A 46 1.46 8.29 6.84
N ALA A 47 0.43 8.61 7.62
CA ALA A 47 0.16 9.99 8.06
C ALA A 47 1.29 10.55 8.95
N THR A 48 1.90 9.72 9.80
CA THR A 48 3.07 10.15 10.58
C THR A 48 4.29 10.38 9.69
N LEU A 49 4.57 9.49 8.74
CA LEU A 49 5.67 9.67 7.81
C LEU A 49 5.50 10.90 6.94
N GLU A 50 4.28 11.18 6.48
CA GLU A 50 3.96 12.39 5.73
C GLU A 50 4.20 13.65 6.57
N TYR A 51 3.79 13.65 7.85
CA TYR A 51 4.08 14.75 8.77
C TYR A 51 5.59 14.96 8.99
N LEU A 52 6.36 13.88 9.18
CA LEU A 52 7.81 13.94 9.34
C LEU A 52 8.48 14.41 8.03
N ALA A 53 8.02 13.93 6.88
CA ALA A 53 8.54 14.32 5.57
C ALA A 53 8.30 15.81 5.26
N ILE A 54 7.12 16.33 5.59
CA ILE A 54 6.80 17.76 5.46
C ILE A 54 7.65 18.59 6.44
N ARG A 55 7.81 18.11 7.69
CA ARG A 55 8.60 18.83 8.70
C ARG A 55 10.08 18.94 8.36
N TRP A 56 10.65 17.92 7.70
CA TRP A 56 12.04 17.89 7.26
C TRP A 56 12.25 18.24 5.78
N GLY A 57 11.20 18.58 5.05
CA GLY A 57 11.29 19.01 3.65
C GLY A 57 11.79 17.92 2.69
N TRP A 58 11.57 16.65 3.00
CA TRP A 58 12.00 15.53 2.16
C TRP A 58 11.01 15.31 1.03
N THR A 59 11.25 15.99 -0.09
CA THR A 59 10.43 15.89 -1.32
C THR A 59 10.45 14.51 -1.97
N TRP A 60 11.43 13.66 -1.64
CA TRP A 60 11.56 12.30 -2.19
C TRP A 60 10.77 11.23 -1.40
N LEU A 61 10.37 11.52 -0.16
CA LEU A 61 9.55 10.63 0.67
C LEU A 61 8.05 10.99 0.58
N GLN A 62 7.72 12.09 -0.08
CA GLN A 62 6.35 12.55 -0.27
C GLN A 62 5.66 11.71 -1.34
N ASN A 63 4.43 11.27 -1.05
CA ASN A 63 3.57 10.63 -2.03
C ASN A 63 3.29 11.64 -3.16
N ASP A 64 3.87 11.41 -4.34
CA ASP A 64 3.66 12.27 -5.49
C ASP A 64 2.17 12.21 -5.92
N PRO A 65 1.43 13.34 -5.89
CA PRO A 65 0.03 13.38 -6.28
C PRO A 65 -0.21 13.07 -7.76
N ASN A 66 0.83 12.88 -8.59
CA ASN A 66 0.70 12.38 -9.96
C ASN A 66 0.91 10.86 -10.11
N ALA A 67 1.21 10.14 -9.03
CA ALA A 67 1.44 8.68 -9.08
C ALA A 67 0.21 7.89 -9.60
N TRP A 68 -1.00 8.44 -9.49
CA TRP A 68 -2.22 7.78 -9.99
C TRP A 68 -2.26 7.69 -11.53
N ARG A 69 -1.73 8.68 -12.25
CA ARG A 69 -1.65 8.65 -13.72
C ARG A 69 -0.68 7.57 -14.20
N VAL A 70 0.40 7.35 -13.46
CA VAL A 70 1.41 6.34 -13.78
C VAL A 70 0.92 4.94 -13.38
N LYS A 71 0.26 4.80 -12.22
CA LYS A 71 -0.22 3.49 -11.72
C LYS A 71 -1.45 2.94 -12.45
N TYR A 72 -2.34 3.79 -12.99
CA TYR A 72 -3.61 3.33 -13.58
C TYR A 72 -3.90 3.96 -14.96
N PRO A 73 -3.11 3.65 -15.99
CA PRO A 73 -3.30 4.21 -17.33
C PRO A 73 -4.70 3.88 -17.93
N LYS A 74 -5.27 2.72 -17.57
CA LYS A 74 -6.61 2.29 -18.02
C LYS A 74 -7.76 3.08 -17.39
N ILE A 75 -7.57 3.65 -16.20
CA ILE A 75 -8.61 4.45 -15.53
C ILE A 75 -8.61 5.85 -16.12
N THR A 76 -7.41 6.43 -16.35
CA THR A 76 -7.26 7.72 -17.04
C THR A 76 -7.91 7.69 -18.43
N SER A 77 -7.65 6.68 -19.25
CA SER A 77 -8.25 6.58 -20.59
C SER A 77 -9.79 6.47 -20.56
N LYS A 78 -10.36 5.83 -19.52
CA LYS A 78 -11.82 5.73 -19.36
C LYS A 78 -12.44 7.05 -18.92
N ILE A 79 -11.75 7.81 -18.07
CA ILE A 79 -12.20 9.15 -17.65
C ILE A 79 -12.19 10.08 -18.86
N ASP A 80 -11.11 10.09 -19.64
CA ASP A 80 -11.01 10.90 -20.86
C ASP A 80 -12.11 10.54 -21.88
N GLU A 81 -12.40 9.25 -22.07
CA GLU A 81 -13.49 8.79 -22.95
C GLU A 81 -14.88 9.25 -22.44
N LEU A 82 -15.10 9.23 -21.13
CA LEU A 82 -16.34 9.70 -20.52
C LEU A 82 -16.50 11.21 -20.62
N GLU A 83 -15.43 11.98 -20.41
CA GLU A 83 -15.42 13.44 -20.61
C GLU A 83 -15.65 13.81 -22.08
N GLU A 84 -15.07 13.06 -23.03
CA GLU A 84 -15.29 13.29 -24.45
C GLU A 84 -16.76 13.01 -24.85
N ARG A 85 -17.35 11.94 -24.31
CA ARG A 85 -18.78 11.63 -24.50
C ARG A 85 -19.67 12.70 -23.87
N LEU A 86 -19.33 13.19 -22.69
CA LEU A 86 -20.08 14.25 -22.02
C LEU A 86 -20.03 15.55 -22.85
N ASN A 87 -18.85 15.95 -23.32
CA ASN A 87 -18.68 17.11 -24.19
C ASN A 87 -19.50 17.01 -25.49
N LYS A 88 -19.55 15.82 -26.11
CA LYS A 88 -20.40 15.57 -27.30
C LYS A 88 -21.90 15.70 -26.99
N LEU A 89 -22.34 15.28 -25.80
CA LEU A 89 -23.74 15.36 -25.38
C LEU A 89 -24.15 16.77 -24.96
N GLU A 90 -23.28 17.49 -24.25
CA GLU A 90 -23.50 18.88 -23.84
C GLU A 90 -23.44 19.85 -25.04
N GLY A 91 -22.53 19.63 -25.98
CA GLY A 91 -22.49 20.35 -27.26
C GLY A 91 -23.79 20.17 -28.06
N LYS A 92 -24.37 18.97 -28.08
CA LYS A 92 -25.67 18.70 -28.73
C LYS A 92 -26.85 19.35 -28.01
N LYS A 93 -26.84 19.40 -26.67
CA LYS A 93 -27.88 20.08 -25.88
C LYS A 93 -27.89 21.59 -26.12
N ASN A 94 -26.72 22.21 -26.26
CA ASN A 94 -26.61 23.64 -26.57
C ASN A 94 -26.99 23.99 -28.01
N ALA A 95 -26.76 23.09 -28.98
CA ALA A 95 -27.23 23.28 -30.36
C ALA A 95 -28.77 23.21 -30.48
N LYS A 96 -29.42 22.30 -29.73
CA LYS A 96 -30.89 22.15 -29.71
C LYS A 96 -31.65 23.28 -29.02
N LYS A 97 -30.97 24.11 -28.23
CA LYS A 97 -31.59 25.24 -27.50
C LYS A 97 -31.56 26.56 -28.29
N LYS A 98 -30.91 26.57 -29.47
CA LYS A 98 -30.77 27.74 -30.36
C LYS A 98 -31.69 27.71 -31.59
N THR A 99 -32.54 26.71 -31.71
CA THR A 99 -33.66 26.61 -32.66
C THR A 99 -34.95 26.56 -31.88
#